data_AF-D3ADV7-F1
#
_entry.id   AF-D3ADV7-F1
#
_cell.length_a   1.000
_cell.length_b   1.000
_cell.length_c   1.000
_cell.angle_alpha   90.00
_cell.angle_beta   90.00
_cell.angle_gamma   90.00
#
_symmetry.space_group_name_H-M   'P 1'
#
loop_
_entity.id
_entity.type
_entity.pdbx_description
1 polymer ?
#
loop_
_entity_poly.entity_id
_entity_poly.type
_entity_poly.pdbx_seq_one_letter_code
_entity_poly.pdbx_strand_id
1 'polypeptide(L)'
;MEAVKKESFVPMAFFKKEAYTGSFKGMRYRVIKSEDQFEAVVYPEPYCFEATPDENKVKNTFPFTEEGRESVVNWLNDQYDSRKAEWDSAAR
;
A
#
# COMPACT_ATOMS: atom_id res chain seq x y z
N MET A 1 9.17 4.48 -12.39
CA MET A 1 7.72 4.80 -12.45
C MET A 1 7.21 4.54 -11.06
N GLU A 2 6.72 5.56 -10.37
CA GLU A 2 6.31 5.44 -8.96
C GLU A 2 4.84 5.04 -8.90
N ALA A 3 4.54 4.00 -8.12
CA ALA A 3 3.18 3.60 -7.80
C ALA A 3 2.49 4.66 -6.93
N VAL A 4 3.24 5.29 -6.03
CA VAL A 4 2.74 6.33 -5.13
C VAL A 4 3.73 7.49 -5.04
N LYS A 5 3.27 8.71 -5.34
CA LYS A 5 4.06 9.93 -5.19
C LYS A 5 3.99 10.45 -3.76
N LYS A 6 5.15 10.76 -3.16
CA LYS A 6 5.23 11.30 -1.79
C LYS A 6 4.40 12.58 -1.61
N GLU A 7 4.46 13.50 -2.58
CA GLU A 7 3.76 14.78 -2.56
C GLU A 7 2.23 14.63 -2.62
N SER A 8 1.75 13.61 -3.35
CA SER A 8 0.32 13.32 -3.48
C SER A 8 -0.19 12.34 -2.43
N PHE A 9 0.70 11.82 -1.57
CA PHE A 9 0.30 10.91 -0.51
C PHE A 9 -0.51 11.65 0.54
N VAL A 10 -1.54 11.03 1.10
CA VAL A 10 -2.45 11.70 2.04
C VAL A 10 -1.75 12.11 3.34
N PRO A 11 -2.15 13.22 3.98
CA PRO A 11 -1.55 13.69 5.22
C PRO A 11 -1.87 12.76 6.40
N MET A 12 -1.08 12.81 7.47
CA MET A 12 -1.27 11.98 8.66
C MET A 12 -2.70 12.08 9.26
N ALA A 13 -3.33 13.25 9.15
CA ALA A 13 -4.70 13.48 9.62
C ALA A 13 -5.76 12.64 8.88
N PHE A 14 -5.48 12.22 7.63
CA PHE A 14 -6.37 11.35 6.86
C PHE A 14 -6.48 9.96 7.49
N PHE A 15 -5.34 9.37 7.85
CA PHE A 15 -5.28 8.02 8.44
C PHE A 15 -5.93 7.92 9.82
N LYS A 16 -6.16 9.06 10.50
CA LYS A 16 -6.93 9.09 11.75
C LYS A 16 -8.44 8.95 11.52
N LYS A 17 -8.91 9.13 10.28
CA LYS A 17 -10.34 9.13 9.91
C LYS A 17 -10.69 7.95 9.02
N GLU A 18 -9.84 7.63 8.05
CA GLU A 18 -10.15 6.66 7.01
C GLU A 18 -8.91 5.87 6.57
N ALA A 19 -9.16 4.70 5.99
CA ALA A 19 -8.16 3.89 5.30
C ALA A 19 -7.78 4.53 3.96
N TYR A 20 -6.49 4.65 3.68
CA TYR A 20 -6.02 5.06 2.37
C TYR A 20 -5.91 3.82 1.46
N THR A 21 -6.66 3.79 0.37
CA THR A 21 -6.60 2.70 -0.62
C THR A 21 -6.32 3.23 -2.00
N GLY A 22 -5.59 2.47 -2.81
CA GLY A 22 -5.39 2.79 -4.22
C GLY A 22 -4.98 1.58 -5.03
N SER A 23 -4.90 1.79 -6.34
CA SER A 23 -4.44 0.78 -7.29
C SER A 23 -3.45 1.40 -8.27
N PHE A 24 -2.50 0.59 -8.70
CA PHE A 24 -1.50 0.96 -9.67
C PHE A 24 -1.08 -0.26 -10.49
N LYS A 25 -1.45 -0.29 -11.77
CA LYS A 25 -1.03 -1.31 -12.75
C LYS A 25 -1.10 -2.75 -12.21
N GLY A 26 -2.28 -3.19 -11.75
CA GLY A 26 -2.51 -4.53 -11.22
C GLY A 26 -2.10 -4.75 -9.75
N MET A 27 -1.40 -3.80 -9.13
CA MET A 27 -1.14 -3.78 -7.69
C MET A 27 -2.19 -2.93 -6.96
N ARG A 28 -2.84 -3.49 -5.95
CA ARG A 28 -3.64 -2.72 -4.99
C ARG A 28 -2.87 -2.51 -3.70
N TYR A 29 -3.11 -1.38 -3.06
CA TYR A 29 -2.54 -1.06 -1.77
C TYR A 29 -3.59 -0.47 -0.83
N ARG A 30 -3.45 -0.80 0.45
CA ARG A 30 -4.28 -0.30 1.55
C ARG A 30 -3.36 0.09 2.69
N VAL A 31 -3.51 1.29 3.21
CA VAL A 31 -2.76 1.80 4.35
C VAL A 31 -3.75 2.30 5.40
N ILE A 32 -3.67 1.77 6.61
CA ILE A 32 -4.51 2.15 7.73
C ILE A 32 -3.66 2.59 8.92
N LYS A 33 -4.23 3.40 9.81
CA LYS A 33 -3.65 3.61 11.13
C LYS A 33 -4.15 2.52 12.06
N SER A 34 -3.23 1.77 12.64
CA SER A 34 -3.50 0.83 13.72
C SER A 34 -2.77 1.34 14.96
N GLU A 35 -3.52 1.79 15.96
CA GLU A 35 -2.98 2.39 17.19
C GLU A 35 -1.95 3.50 16.89
N ASP A 36 -0.65 3.26 17.10
CA ASP A 36 0.45 4.19 16.84
C ASP A 36 1.35 3.76 15.66
N GLN A 37 0.80 2.96 14.74
CA GLN A 37 1.50 2.45 13.58
C GLN A 37 0.68 2.61 12.28
N PHE A 38 1.36 2.75 11.16
CA PHE A 38 0.80 2.54 9.83
C PHE A 38 0.86 1.06 9.49
N GLU A 39 -0.26 0.48 9.10
CA GLU A 39 -0.30 -0.85 8.50
C GLU A 39 -0.56 -0.70 7.01
N ALA A 40 0.47 -0.98 6.21
CA ALA A 40 0.43 -0.94 4.76
C ALA A 40 0.34 -2.37 4.21
N VAL A 41 -0.59 -2.61 3.31
CA VAL A 41 -0.86 -3.92 2.71
C VAL A 41 -0.91 -3.77 1.20
N VAL A 42 -0.16 -4.58 0.47
CA VAL A 42 -0.25 -4.71 -1.00
C VAL A 42 -0.80 -6.08 -1.38
N TYR A 43 -1.59 -6.11 -2.46
CA TYR A 43 -2.22 -7.32 -2.96
C TYR A 43 -2.57 -7.20 -4.45
N PRO A 44 -2.62 -8.31 -5.20
CA PRO A 44 -2.93 -8.27 -6.63
C PRO A 44 -4.43 -8.05 -6.90
N GLU A 45 -4.74 -7.44 -8.03
CA GLU A 45 -6.07 -7.46 -8.66
C GLU A 45 -6.44 -8.88 -9.14
N PRO A 46 -7.73 -9.21 -9.37
CA PRO A 46 -8.93 -8.37 -9.30
C PRO A 46 -9.63 -8.35 -7.92
N TYR A 47 -9.20 -9.20 -6.99
CA TYR A 47 -9.90 -9.41 -5.73
C TYR A 47 -9.74 -8.21 -4.79
N CYS A 48 -10.77 -7.96 -3.97
CA CYS A 48 -10.69 -7.00 -2.86
C CYS A 48 -9.89 -7.62 -1.71
N PHE A 49 -9.39 -6.78 -0.79
CA PHE A 49 -8.60 -7.22 0.37
C PHE A 49 -9.19 -8.43 1.10
N GLU A 50 -10.51 -8.53 1.24
CA GLU A 50 -11.18 -9.65 1.90
C GLU A 50 -11.20 -10.95 1.08
N ALA A 51 -11.20 -10.83 -0.25
CA ALA A 51 -11.26 -11.95 -1.18
C ALA A 51 -9.87 -12.44 -1.62
N THR A 52 -8.83 -11.61 -1.49
CA THR A 52 -7.46 -12.06 -1.73
C THR A 52 -7.01 -13.00 -0.59
N PRO A 53 -6.40 -14.16 -0.89
CA PRO A 53 -5.77 -15.00 0.14
C PRO A 53 -4.66 -14.24 0.89
N ASP A 54 -4.53 -14.44 2.19
CA ASP A 54 -3.49 -13.77 2.98
C ASP A 54 -2.07 -14.12 2.52
N GLU A 55 -1.86 -15.27 1.88
CA GLU A 55 -0.59 -15.65 1.26
C GLU A 55 -0.17 -14.70 0.12
N ASN A 56 -1.14 -14.09 -0.56
CA ASN A 56 -0.91 -13.14 -1.64
C ASN A 56 -0.96 -11.67 -1.15
N LYS A 57 -1.16 -11.46 0.16
CA LYS A 57 -1.09 -10.15 0.78
C LYS A 57 0.26 -9.99 1.44
N VAL A 58 0.95 -8.91 1.10
CA VAL A 58 2.11 -8.49 1.86
C VAL A 58 1.67 -7.35 2.74
N LYS A 59 1.80 -7.53 4.04
CA LYS A 59 1.57 -6.47 5.02
C LYS A 59 2.89 -6.06 5.65
N ASN A 60 3.01 -4.77 5.91
CA ASN A 60 4.15 -4.20 6.62
C ASN A 60 3.67 -3.08 7.54
N THR A 61 4.33 -2.95 8.68
CA THR A 61 3.96 -2.00 9.73
C THR A 61 5.08 -0.99 9.94
N PHE A 62 4.73 0.28 10.04
CA PHE A 62 5.66 1.38 10.22
C PHE A 62 5.20 2.25 11.40
N PRO A 63 6.10 2.95 12.10
CA PRO A 63 5.70 3.88 13.16
C PRO A 63 4.81 5.01 12.60
N PHE A 64 3.79 5.46 13.33
CA PHE A 64 2.91 6.56 12.92
C PHE A 64 3.60 7.93 13.09
N THR A 65 4.69 8.15 12.36
CA THR A 65 5.48 9.39 12.31
C THR A 65 5.57 9.91 10.88
N GLU A 66 6.08 11.13 10.70
CA GLU A 66 6.31 11.68 9.36
C GLU A 66 7.31 10.83 8.56
N GLU A 67 8.39 10.37 9.21
CA GLU A 67 9.36 9.43 8.63
C GLU A 67 8.72 8.08 8.28
N GLY A 68 7.82 7.58 9.13
CA GLY A 68 7.07 6.36 8.88
C GLY A 68 6.12 6.49 7.68
N ARG A 69 5.49 7.65 7.50
CA ARG A 69 4.67 7.96 6.33
C ARG A 69 5.50 7.90 5.05
N GLU A 70 6.69 8.48 5.04
CA GLU A 70 7.61 8.38 3.90
C GLU A 70 8.08 6.94 3.67
N SER A 71 8.34 6.20 4.74
CA SER A 71 8.73 4.78 4.68
C SER A 71 7.63 3.92 4.05
N VAL A 72 6.36 4.18 4.36
CA VAL A 72 5.22 3.52 3.70
C VAL A 72 5.25 3.77 2.20
N VAL A 73 5.43 5.03 1.77
CA VAL A 73 5.48 5.36 0.33
C VAL A 73 6.65 4.67 -0.36
N ASN A 74 7.84 4.71 0.24
CA ASN A 74 9.02 4.01 -0.29
C ASN A 74 8.74 2.50 -0.41
N TRP A 75 8.14 1.90 0.61
CA TRP A 75 7.80 0.48 0.62
C TRP A 75 6.77 0.11 -0.45
N LEU A 76 5.72 0.91 -0.64
CA LEU A 76 4.73 0.68 -1.71
C LEU A 76 5.38 0.71 -3.10
N ASN A 77 6.31 1.65 -3.33
CA ASN A 77 7.04 1.73 -4.58
C ASN A 77 8.01 0.56 -4.76
N ASP A 78 8.68 0.13 -3.69
CA ASP A 78 9.57 -1.04 -3.70
C ASP A 78 8.81 -2.33 -3.99
N GLN A 79 7.62 -2.53 -3.38
CA GLN A 79 6.76 -3.68 -3.67
C GLN A 79 6.31 -3.68 -5.13
N TYR A 80 5.99 -2.51 -5.69
CA TYR A 80 5.67 -2.40 -7.10
C TYR A 80 6.84 -2.77 -8.01
N ASP A 81 8.03 -2.24 -7.74
CA ASP A 81 9.20 -2.45 -8.60
C ASP A 81 9.72 -3.89 -8.51
N SER A 82 9.81 -4.45 -7.30
CA SER A 82 10.29 -5.82 -7.05
C SER A 82 9.38 -6.90 -7.64
N ARG A 83 8.06 -6.65 -7.70
CA ARG A 83 7.05 -7.63 -8.13
C ARG A 83 6.30 -7.19 -9.37
N LYS A 84 6.90 -6.31 -10.16
CA LYS A 84 6.29 -5.71 -11.34
C LYS A 84 5.73 -6.75 -12.32
N ALA A 85 6.39 -7.89 -12.48
CA ALA A 85 5.92 -8.98 -13.34
C ALA A 85 4.64 -9.64 -12.80
N GLU A 86 4.51 -9.80 -11.49
CA GLU A 86 3.30 -10.32 -10.84
C GLU A 86 2.13 -9.35 -11.01
N TRP A 87 2.40 -8.06 -10.82
CA TRP A 87 1.39 -7.01 -11.00
C TRP A 87 0.93 -6.87 -12.45
N ASP A 88 1.86 -6.92 -13.41
CA ASP A 88 1.54 -6.85 -14.84
C ASP A 88 0.71 -8.05 -15.29
N SER A 89 1.01 -9.26 -14.79
CA SER A 89 0.19 -10.45 -15.05
C SER A 89 -1.18 -10.41 -14.36
N ALA A 90 -1.32 -9.67 -13.27
CA ALA A 90 -2.58 -9.46 -12.57
C ALA A 90 -3.40 -8.29 -13.15
N ALA A 91 -2.74 -7.38 -13.87
CA ALA A 91 -3.38 -6.29 -14.59
C ALA A 91 -4.17 -6.87 -15.76
N ARG A 92 -5.49 -6.85 -15.65
CA ARG A 92 -6.42 -7.44 -16.61
C ARG A 92 -6.96 -6.41 -17.60
#